data_AF-A0AAN6UZY5-F1
#
_entry.id   AF-A0AAN6UZY5-F1
#
_cell.length_a   1.000
_cell.length_b   1.000
_cell.length_c   1.000
_cell.angle_alpha   90.00
_cell.angle_beta   90.00
_cell.angle_gamma   90.00
#
_symmetry.space_group_name_H-M   'P 1'
#
loop_
_entity.id
_entity.type
_entity.pdbx_description
1 polymer ?
#
loop_
_entity_poly.entity_id
_entity_poly.type
_entity_poly.pdbx_seq_one_letter_code
_entity_poly.pdbx_strand_id
1 'polypeptide(L)' 'MCIIYMREYTCGCEEEEEFVQCEKRLGTNVRCDPVREIARPASMHMCRHHMVREGKDEMHSKA' A
#
# COMPACT_ATOMS: atom_id res chain seq x y z
N MET A 1 -10.73 7.75 15.70
CA MET A 1 -9.37 7.19 15.57
C MET A 1 -9.09 7.02 14.09
N CYS A 2 -7.91 7.42 13.60
CA CYS A 2 -7.54 7.15 12.21
C CYS A 2 -7.43 5.65 11.96
N ILE A 3 -7.61 5.24 10.71
CA ILE A 3 -7.54 3.84 10.27
C ILE A 3 -6.52 3.75 9.13
N ILE A 4 -5.64 2.76 9.20
CA ILE A 4 -4.78 2.32 8.09
C ILE A 4 -5.24 0.93 7.70
N TYR A 5 -5.48 0.71 6.42
CA TYR A 5 -5.74 -0.59 5.86
C TYR A 5 -4.44 -1.22 5.37
N MET A 6 -4.12 -2.40 5.89
CA MET A 6 -2.95 -3.18 5.54
C MET A 6 -3.34 -4.32 4.61
N ARG A 7 -2.52 -4.61 3.60
CA ARG A 7 -2.70 -5.77 2.73
C ARG A 7 -1.44 -6.62 2.70
N GLU A 8 -1.62 -7.92 2.95
CA GLU A 8 -0.59 -8.93 2.72
C GLU A 8 -0.63 -9.41 1.26
N TYR A 9 0.54 -9.58 0.65
CA TYR A 9 0.70 -10.08 -0.73
C TYR A 9 1.24 -11.50 -0.73
N THR A 10 1.11 -12.22 -1.86
CA THR A 10 1.62 -13.60 -1.99
C THR A 10 3.14 -13.72 -1.87
N CYS A 11 3.88 -12.61 -1.98
CA CYS A 11 5.31 -12.54 -1.66
C CYS A 11 5.61 -12.49 -0.15
N GLY A 12 4.59 -12.44 0.72
CA GLY A 12 4.74 -12.26 2.16
C GLY A 12 5.01 -10.80 2.58
N CYS A 13 4.88 -9.84 1.66
CA CYS A 13 5.00 -8.42 1.98
C CYS A 13 3.67 -7.88 2.50
N GLU A 14 3.74 -6.96 3.46
CA GLU A 14 2.60 -6.16 3.92
C GLU A 14 2.79 -4.70 3.47
N GLU A 15 1.78 -4.10 2.85
CA GLU A 15 1.80 -2.69 2.46
C GLU A 15 0.55 -1.95 2.97
N GLU A 16 0.72 -0.66 3.30
CA GLU A 16 -0.39 0.26 3.56
C GLU A 16 -1.12 0.57 2.24
N GLU A 17 -2.40 0.23 2.12
CA GLU A 17 -3.21 0.55 0.93
C GLU A 17 -3.93 1.88 1.07
N GLU A 18 -4.68 2.05 2.17
CA GLU A 18 -5.61 3.17 2.32
C GLU A 18 -5.54 3.73 3.75
N PHE A 19 -5.46 5.05 3.86
CA PHE A 19 -5.51 5.76 5.12
C PHE A 19 -6.80 6.58 5.22
N VAL A 20 -7.57 6.34 6.28
CA VAL A 20 -8.80 7.08 6.58
C VAL A 20 -8.60 7.91 7.84
N GLN A 21 -8.63 9.23 7.68
CA GLN A 21 -8.63 10.15 8.82
C GLN A 21 -9.97 10.14 9.52
N CYS A 22 -9.96 10.16 10.86
CA CYS A 22 -11.20 10.35 11.59
C CYS A 22 -11.71 11.79 11.45
N GLU A 23 -13.02 11.97 11.59
CA GLU A 23 -13.69 13.27 11.49
C GLU A 23 -13.02 14.38 12.31
N LYS A 24 -12.56 14.06 13.53
CA LYS A 24 -11.88 15.02 14.42
C LYS A 24 -10.56 15.59 13.87
N ARG A 25 -9.92 14.92 12.91
CA ARG A 25 -8.62 15.28 12.32
C ARG A 25 -8.71 15.49 10.81
N LEU A 26 -9.91 15.35 10.23
CA LEU A 26 -10.13 15.47 8.80
C LEU A 26 -9.69 16.85 8.31
N GLY A 27 -8.93 16.89 7.20
CA GLY A 27 -8.40 18.13 6.65
C GLY A 27 -7.18 18.70 7.40
N THR A 28 -6.60 17.94 8.33
CA THR A 28 -5.34 18.29 9.00
C THR A 28 -4.24 17.32 8.59
N ASN A 29 -2.97 17.72 8.75
CA ASN A 29 -1.82 16.82 8.51
C ASN A 29 -1.48 15.95 9.74
N VAL A 30 -2.35 15.89 10.75
CA VAL A 30 -2.09 15.22 12.02
C VAL A 30 -2.76 13.83 12.01
N ARG A 31 -1.99 12.79 12.31
CA ARG A 31 -2.51 11.43 12.55
C ARG A 31 -2.96 11.28 14.01
N CYS A 32 -3.95 10.43 14.25
CA CYS A 32 -4.25 9.99 15.62
C CYS A 32 -3.08 9.17 16.17
N ASP A 33 -2.92 9.20 17.49
CA ASP A 33 -2.07 8.27 18.22
C ASP A 33 -2.92 7.65 19.35
N PRO A 34 -3.18 6.34 19.35
CA PRO A 34 -2.76 5.36 18.34
C PRO A 34 -3.57 5.45 17.03
N VAL A 35 -3.03 4.84 15.96
CA VAL A 35 -3.76 4.55 14.71
C VAL A 35 -4.31 3.13 14.76
N ARG A 36 -5.48 2.89 14.17
CA ARG A 36 -6.04 1.55 14.02
C ARG A 36 -5.53 0.91 12.73
N GLU A 37 -4.96 -0.28 12.82
CA GLU A 37 -4.63 -1.08 11.65
C GLU A 37 -5.74 -2.12 11.40
N ILE A 38 -6.15 -2.24 10.13
CA ILE A 38 -7.16 -3.21 9.69
C ILE A 38 -6.60 -4.00 8.52
N ALA A 39 -6.44 -5.30 8.71
CA ALA A 39 -6.07 -6.21 7.63
C ALA A 39 -7.19 -6.31 6.59
N ARG A 40 -6.83 -6.12 5.33
CA ARG A 40 -7.63 -6.42 4.14
C ARG A 40 -7.41 -7.89 3.72
N PRO A 41 -8.31 -8.45 2.89
CA PRO A 41 -8.06 -9.74 2.26
C PRO A 41 -6.70 -9.73 1.55
N ALA A 42 -5.93 -10.80 1.75
CA ALA A 42 -4.64 -10.96 1.10
C ALA A 42 -4.77 -10.83 -0.42
N SER A 43 -3.81 -10.15 -1.04
CA SER A 43 -3.67 -10.11 -2.49
C SER A 43 -3.39 -11.51 -3.03
N MET A 44 -3.92 -11.82 -4.20
CA MET A 44 -3.47 -12.99 -4.98
C MET A 44 -2.22 -12.68 -5.80
N HIS A 45 -1.85 -11.40 -5.92
CA HIS A 45 -0.69 -10.95 -6.68
C HIS A 45 0.50 -10.67 -5.78
N MET A 46 1.69 -10.59 -6.38
CA MET A 46 2.89 -10.09 -5.74
C MET A 46 2.77 -8.57 -5.50
N CYS A 47 3.48 -8.02 -4.51
CA CYS A 47 3.51 -6.57 -4.30
C CYS A 47 4.19 -5.86 -5.47
N ARG A 48 4.06 -4.54 -5.60
CA ARG A 48 4.62 -3.78 -6.73
C ARG A 48 6.13 -3.99 -6.92
N HIS A 49 6.87 -4.20 -5.83
CA HIS A 49 8.30 -4.44 -5.84
C HIS A 49 8.68 -5.83 -6.37
N HIS A 50 7.80 -6.81 -6.19
CA HIS A 50 8.00 -8.20 -6.62
C HIS A 50 7.20 -8.58 -7.88
N MET A 51 6.27 -7.71 -8.30
CA MET A 51 5.47 -7.88 -9.51
C MET A 51 6.28 -7.59 -10.78
N VAL A 52 7.23 -6.65 -10.70
CA VAL A 52 8.10 -6.31 -11.85
C VAL A 52 9.37 -7.15 -11.77
N ARG A 53 9.58 -8.04 -12.76
CA ARG A 53 10.91 -8.58 -13.03
C ARG A 53 11.80 -7.42 -13.47
N GLU A 54 12.90 -7.18 -12.74
CA GLU A 54 13.97 -6.34 -13.27
C GLU A 54 14.41 -6.91 -14.64
N GLY A 55 14.18 -6.15 -15.72
CA GLY A 55 14.70 -6.48 -17.06
C GLY A 55 13.70 -6.78 -18.18
N LYS A 56 12.44 -6.33 -18.15
CA LYS A 56 11.55 -6.36 -19.34
C LYS A 56 10.79 -5.05 -19.57
N ASP A 57 11.51 -3.95 -19.62
CA ASP A 57 11.10 -2.75 -20.37
C ASP A 57 12.22 -2.40 -21.36
N GLU A 58 12.45 -3.27 -22.34
CA GLU A 58 13.21 -2.87 -23.53
C GLU A 58 12.23 -2.34 -24.58
N MET A 59 11.84 -1.07 -24.43
CA MET A 59 11.45 -0.25 -25.57
C MET A 59 12.54 0.79 -25.81
N HIS A 60 13.69 0.34 -26.31
CA HIS A 60 14.67 1.21 -26.95
C HIS A 60 14.56 1.06 -28.47
N SER A 61 13.68 1.83 -29.09
CA SER A 61 13.87 2.21 -30.49
C SER A 61 14.94 3.29 -30.54
N LYS A 62 16.08 2.98 -31.18
CA LYS A 62 16.94 3.92 -31.91
C LYS A 62 18.02 3.13 -32.66
N ALA A 63 17.82 3.01 -33.97
CA ALA A 63 18.91 2.97 -34.94
C ALA A 63 19.34 4.41 -35.24
#